data_AF-A0A256WIC2-F1
#
_entry.id   AF-A0A256WIC2-F1
#
_cell.length_a   1.000
_cell.length_b   1.000
_cell.length_c   1.000
_cell.angle_alpha   90.00
_cell.angle_beta   90.00
_cell.angle_gamma   90.00
#
_symmetry.space_group_name_H-M   'P 1'
#
loop_
_entity.id
_entity.type
_entity.pdbx_description
1 polymer ?
#
loop_
_entity_poly.entity_id
_entity_poly.type
_entity_poly.pdbx_seq_one_letter_code
_entity_poly.pdbx_strand_id
1 'polypeptide(L)'
;MKKSILYLSFLSIMISFSACQSEDESTDNKTISIENINVDAEKAKVSELLDILAQATESGNVEMVEKIWCPKEGTMLIGTENDEKLVGWSEIKEAVGRQSGEFSEILIAITDQNIWLDEDARTAWFFEELNYNFIYNDKAMSFEGIRFTGVFVCRFLR
;
A
#
# COMPACT_ATOMS: atom_id res chain seq x y z
N MET A 1 -23.39 7.12 52.87
CA MET A 1 -24.69 7.70 52.47
C MET A 1 -24.66 7.94 50.98
N LYS A 2 -25.64 7.38 50.26
CA LYS A 2 -25.84 7.50 48.81
C LYS A 2 -25.97 8.97 48.39
N LYS A 3 -25.45 9.30 47.21
CA LYS A 3 -26.24 9.95 46.15
C LYS A 3 -25.59 9.65 44.78
N SER A 4 -26.24 8.71 44.12
CA SER A 4 -26.20 8.51 42.67
C SER A 4 -26.81 9.74 41.99
N ILE A 5 -26.14 10.27 40.96
CA ILE A 5 -26.82 11.00 39.88
C ILE A 5 -26.27 10.44 38.58
N LEU A 6 -27.22 10.02 37.76
CA LEU A 6 -27.15 9.25 36.54
C LEU A 6 -27.63 10.18 35.41
N TYR A 7 -27.14 9.92 34.19
CA TYR A 7 -27.57 10.45 32.89
C TYR A 7 -27.13 11.88 32.51
N LEU A 8 -26.36 11.97 31.42
CA LEU A 8 -26.96 12.38 30.14
C LEU A 8 -26.12 11.85 28.97
N SER A 9 -26.69 10.88 28.27
CA SER A 9 -26.33 10.46 26.93
C SER A 9 -26.51 11.63 25.96
N PHE A 10 -25.42 12.24 25.51
CA PHE A 10 -25.45 13.11 24.33
C PHE A 10 -25.25 12.26 23.08
N LEU A 11 -26.40 11.82 22.57
CA LEU A 11 -26.64 11.38 21.21
C LEU A 11 -26.15 12.48 20.25
N SER A 12 -24.93 12.34 19.72
CA SER A 12 -24.44 13.25 18.68
C SER A 12 -25.11 12.88 17.36
N ILE A 13 -25.88 13.85 16.88
CA ILE A 13 -26.78 13.82 15.73
C ILE A 13 -25.99 13.57 14.43
N MET A 14 -26.48 12.60 13.65
CA MET A 14 -26.14 12.38 12.24
C MET A 14 -26.45 13.64 11.43
N ILE A 15 -25.43 14.27 10.84
CA ILE A 15 -25.61 15.31 9.82
C ILE A 15 -25.59 14.62 8.46
N SER A 16 -26.79 14.27 7.96
CA SER A 16 -26.98 13.86 6.58
C SER A 16 -26.99 15.11 5.69
N PHE A 17 -25.91 15.34 4.93
CA PHE A 17 -25.95 16.29 3.82
C PHE A 17 -26.65 15.61 2.63
N SER A 18 -27.91 15.98 2.39
CA SER A 18 -28.60 15.75 1.12
C SER A 18 -28.79 17.11 0.43
N ALA A 19 -28.03 17.34 -0.63
CA ALA A 19 -28.27 18.25 -1.76
C ALA A 19 -27.10 18.02 -2.75
N CYS A 20 -27.26 17.85 -4.06
CA CYS A 20 -28.20 18.48 -4.97
C CYS A 20 -28.81 17.48 -5.96
N GLN A 21 -30.10 17.68 -6.21
CA GLN A 21 -30.76 17.34 -7.46
C GLN A 21 -30.44 18.47 -8.46
N SER A 22 -29.93 18.12 -9.63
CA SER A 22 -29.97 18.99 -10.80
C SER A 22 -30.37 18.13 -12.00
N GLU A 23 -31.55 18.38 -12.54
CA GLU A 23 -32.04 17.80 -13.79
C GLU A 23 -31.46 18.57 -14.98
N ASP A 24 -30.86 17.79 -15.89
CA ASP A 24 -30.66 17.93 -17.34
C ASP A 24 -30.21 19.25 -17.97
N GLU A 25 -29.00 19.23 -18.52
CA GLU A 25 -28.76 19.76 -19.86
C GLU A 25 -27.82 18.82 -20.64
N SER A 26 -28.33 18.31 -21.76
CA SER A 26 -27.69 17.37 -22.66
C SER A 26 -26.42 17.95 -23.28
N THR A 27 -25.28 17.32 -23.01
CA THR A 27 -24.11 17.35 -23.89
C THR A 27 -23.44 15.99 -23.76
N ASP A 28 -23.20 15.32 -24.88
CA ASP A 28 -22.55 14.01 -25.02
C ASP A 28 -21.17 13.99 -24.33
N ASN A 29 -21.16 13.90 -23.01
CA ASN A 29 -20.04 13.36 -22.26
C ASN A 29 -20.29 11.88 -22.18
N LYS A 30 -19.43 11.13 -22.88
CA LYS A 30 -19.28 9.69 -22.77
C LYS A 30 -19.01 9.35 -21.30
N THR A 31 -20.06 9.21 -20.52
CA THR A 31 -20.05 8.56 -19.21
C THR A 31 -19.50 7.17 -19.49
N ILE A 32 -18.22 6.97 -19.17
CA ILE A 32 -17.67 5.65 -19.02
C ILE A 32 -18.52 5.04 -17.91
N SER A 33 -19.49 4.21 -18.29
CA SER A 33 -20.17 3.35 -17.34
C SER A 33 -19.07 2.67 -16.55
N ILE A 34 -19.04 2.89 -15.23
CA ILE A 34 -18.23 2.11 -14.31
C ILE A 34 -18.78 0.69 -14.47
N GLU A 35 -18.25 -0.05 -15.44
CA GLU A 35 -18.50 -1.48 -15.60
C GLU A 35 -18.25 -2.10 -14.24
N ASN A 36 -19.21 -2.88 -13.73
CA ASN A 36 -19.18 -3.50 -12.40
C ASN A 36 -17.77 -3.94 -11.99
N ILE A 37 -17.04 -3.07 -11.29
CA ILE A 37 -15.68 -3.35 -10.85
C ILE A 37 -15.80 -4.37 -9.73
N ASN A 38 -15.20 -5.53 -9.94
CA ASN A 38 -15.10 -6.52 -8.89
C ASN A 38 -13.97 -6.12 -7.93
N VAL A 39 -14.32 -5.30 -6.94
CA VAL A 39 -13.40 -4.78 -5.92
C VAL A 39 -12.56 -5.88 -5.26
N ASP A 40 -13.16 -7.03 -4.96
CA ASP A 40 -12.45 -8.14 -4.30
C ASP A 40 -11.40 -8.75 -5.22
N ALA A 41 -11.71 -8.91 -6.51
CA ALA A 41 -10.74 -9.39 -7.49
C ALA A 41 -9.58 -8.39 -7.70
N GLU A 42 -9.86 -7.09 -7.67
CA GLU A 42 -8.84 -6.05 -7.78
C GLU A 42 -7.93 -6.03 -6.55
N LYS A 43 -8.49 -6.15 -5.34
CA LYS A 43 -7.70 -6.29 -4.10
C LYS A 43 -6.83 -7.54 -4.11
N ALA A 44 -7.34 -8.67 -4.61
CA ALA A 44 -6.58 -9.92 -4.71
C ALA A 44 -5.35 -9.76 -5.63
N LYS A 45 -5.46 -9.01 -6.73
CA LYS A 45 -4.31 -8.72 -7.61
C LYS A 45 -3.27 -7.85 -6.93
N VAL A 46 -3.69 -6.85 -6.15
CA VAL A 46 -2.76 -6.01 -5.38
C VAL A 46 -2.06 -6.84 -4.30
N SER A 47 -2.78 -7.73 -3.62
CA SER A 47 -2.24 -8.69 -2.65
C SER A 47 -1.19 -9.59 -3.31
N GLU A 48 -1.48 -10.18 -4.46
CA GLU A 48 -0.54 -10.99 -5.24
C GLU A 48 0.72 -10.19 -5.63
N LEU A 49 0.58 -8.93 -6.04
CA LEU A 49 1.73 -8.07 -6.37
C LEU A 49 2.62 -7.81 -5.15
N LEU A 50 2.05 -7.64 -3.97
CA LEU A 50 2.78 -7.46 -2.72
C LEU A 50 3.51 -8.74 -2.30
N ASP A 51 2.87 -9.90 -2.44
CA ASP A 51 3.50 -11.20 -2.18
C ASP A 51 4.68 -11.45 -3.14
N ILE A 52 4.53 -11.10 -4.43
CA ILE A 52 5.61 -11.20 -5.41
C ILE A 52 6.72 -10.20 -5.07
N LEU A 53 6.40 -9.00 -4.56
CA LEU A 53 7.40 -8.03 -4.15
C LEU A 53 8.24 -8.54 -2.96
N ALA A 54 7.61 -9.18 -1.98
CA ALA A 54 8.31 -9.82 -0.88
C ALA A 54 9.26 -10.90 -1.41
N GLN A 55 8.77 -11.82 -2.25
CA GLN A 55 9.59 -12.88 -2.87
C GLN A 55 10.74 -12.33 -3.73
N ALA A 56 10.49 -11.27 -4.49
CA ALA A 56 11.50 -10.61 -5.31
C ALA A 56 12.61 -10.01 -4.42
N THR A 57 12.24 -9.44 -3.28
CA THR A 57 13.17 -8.90 -2.30
C THR A 57 13.98 -10.00 -1.63
N GLU A 58 13.33 -11.08 -1.19
CA GLU A 58 13.98 -12.26 -0.59
C GLU A 58 15.02 -12.91 -1.52
N SER A 59 14.69 -13.01 -2.80
CA SER A 59 15.56 -13.61 -3.82
C SER A 59 16.60 -12.65 -4.40
N GLY A 60 16.57 -11.36 -4.03
CA GLY A 60 17.42 -10.32 -4.62
C GLY A 60 17.14 -10.07 -6.11
N ASN A 61 15.96 -10.42 -6.62
CA ASN A 61 15.59 -10.26 -8.02
C ASN A 61 15.18 -8.81 -8.33
N VAL A 62 16.18 -7.95 -8.51
CA VAL A 62 16.02 -6.51 -8.77
C VAL A 62 15.16 -6.23 -10.01
N GLU A 63 15.21 -7.08 -11.05
CA GLU A 63 14.38 -6.91 -12.26
C GLU A 63 12.89 -7.11 -11.97
N MET A 64 12.56 -8.06 -11.10
CA MET A 64 11.18 -8.28 -10.66
C MET A 64 10.68 -7.14 -9.78
N VAL A 65 11.52 -6.64 -8.85
CA VAL A 65 11.22 -5.44 -8.06
C VAL A 65 10.95 -4.25 -9.00
N GLU A 66 11.81 -4.03 -10.00
CA GLU A 66 11.65 -2.98 -11.01
C GLU A 66 10.29 -3.04 -11.71
N LYS A 67 9.87 -4.24 -12.12
CA LYS A 67 8.60 -4.44 -12.81
C LYS A 67 7.40 -4.10 -11.93
N ILE A 68 7.42 -4.48 -10.66
CA ILE A 68 6.32 -4.25 -9.72
C ILE A 68 6.22 -2.77 -9.35
N TRP A 69 7.36 -2.13 -9.10
CA TRP A 69 7.44 -0.73 -8.71
C TRP A 69 7.01 0.22 -9.82
N CYS A 70 6.93 -0.25 -11.08
CA CYS A 70 6.54 0.53 -12.26
C CYS A 70 7.20 1.92 -12.26
N PRO A 71 8.54 1.98 -12.27
CA PRO A 71 9.28 3.19 -11.99
C PRO A 71 8.90 4.34 -12.92
N LYS A 72 8.60 5.47 -12.33
CA LYS A 72 8.44 6.78 -12.99
C LYS A 72 9.33 7.79 -12.28
N GLU A 73 9.55 8.94 -12.89
CA GLU A 73 10.34 10.02 -12.26
C GLU A 73 9.81 10.41 -10.86
N GLY A 74 8.50 10.26 -10.61
CA GLY A 74 7.86 10.54 -9.33
C GLY A 74 7.80 9.38 -8.33
N THR A 75 8.38 8.20 -8.63
CA THR A 75 8.40 7.08 -7.67
C THR A 75 9.26 7.46 -6.47
N MET A 76 8.82 7.13 -5.26
CA MET A 76 9.50 7.50 -4.03
C MET A 76 9.47 6.34 -3.04
N LEU A 77 10.59 6.12 -2.36
CA LEU A 77 10.69 5.23 -1.20
C LEU A 77 11.10 6.06 0.02
N ILE A 78 10.36 5.91 1.10
CA ILE A 78 10.80 6.35 2.43
C ILE A 78 11.36 5.12 3.11
N GLY A 79 12.67 5.13 3.36
CA GLY A 79 13.38 3.98 3.86
C GLY A 79 13.34 3.87 5.39
N THR A 80 14.30 3.16 5.96
CA THR A 80 14.31 2.83 7.39
C THR A 80 15.13 3.81 8.22
N GLU A 81 16.03 4.57 7.59
CA GLU A 81 16.76 5.66 8.26
C GLU A 81 15.87 6.92 8.36
N ASN A 82 16.05 7.70 9.44
CA ASN A 82 15.16 8.82 9.78
C ASN A 82 15.05 9.90 8.68
N ASP A 83 16.07 10.03 7.85
CA ASP A 83 16.19 10.97 6.74
C ASP A 83 16.24 10.28 5.36
N GLU A 84 16.04 8.96 5.30
CA GLU A 84 16.08 8.23 4.05
C GLU A 84 14.82 8.49 3.21
N LYS A 85 15.02 9.27 2.16
CA LYS A 85 14.04 9.55 1.14
C LYS A 85 14.70 9.39 -0.22
N LEU A 86 14.33 8.34 -0.92
CA LEU A 86 14.85 8.02 -2.25
C LEU A 86 13.82 8.42 -3.30
N VAL A 87 14.22 9.27 -4.24
CA VAL A 87 13.34 9.80 -5.30
C VAL A 87 13.83 9.33 -6.66
N GLY A 88 12.91 8.73 -7.40
CA GLY A 88 13.18 8.11 -8.68
C GLY A 88 13.79 6.72 -8.56
N TRP A 89 13.70 5.97 -9.65
CA TRP A 89 14.11 4.56 -9.67
C TRP A 89 15.60 4.33 -9.47
N SER A 90 16.44 5.24 -9.93
CA SER A 90 17.90 5.07 -9.83
C SER A 90 18.36 4.96 -8.36
N GLU A 91 17.86 5.85 -7.49
CA GLU A 91 18.22 5.87 -6.07
C GLU A 91 17.68 4.62 -5.36
N ILE A 92 16.44 4.23 -5.68
CA ILE A 92 15.81 3.02 -5.13
C ILE A 92 16.58 1.76 -5.57
N LYS A 93 16.93 1.65 -6.85
CA LYS A 93 17.68 0.53 -7.40
C LYS A 93 19.07 0.40 -6.75
N GLU A 94 19.73 1.52 -6.51
CA GLU A 94 21.00 1.53 -5.77
C GLU A 94 20.83 1.02 -4.33
N ALA A 95 19.79 1.48 -3.62
CA ALA A 95 19.51 1.03 -2.26
C ALA A 95 19.17 -0.48 -2.20
N VAL A 96 18.28 -0.94 -3.08
CA VAL A 96 17.94 -2.37 -3.20
C VAL A 96 19.18 -3.21 -3.56
N GLY A 97 20.01 -2.72 -4.48
CA GLY A 97 21.26 -3.36 -4.87
C GLY A 97 22.24 -3.49 -3.71
N ARG A 98 22.43 -2.42 -2.92
CA ARG A 98 23.27 -2.46 -1.70
C ARG A 98 22.76 -3.50 -0.70
N GLN A 99 21.46 -3.50 -0.40
CA GLN A 99 20.87 -4.47 0.51
C GLN A 99 21.10 -5.92 0.04
N SER A 100 20.90 -6.19 -1.26
CA SER A 100 21.13 -7.52 -1.83
C SER A 100 22.59 -8.00 -1.78
N GLY A 101 23.55 -7.07 -1.69
CA GLY A 101 24.98 -7.38 -1.57
C GLY A 101 25.44 -7.54 -0.12
N GLU A 102 24.75 -6.93 0.84
CA GLU A 102 25.11 -6.92 2.26
C GLU A 102 24.38 -8.00 3.06
N PHE A 103 23.15 -8.33 2.68
CA PHE A 103 22.29 -9.28 3.40
C PHE A 103 22.18 -10.59 2.63
N SER A 104 22.21 -11.71 3.35
CA SER A 104 21.92 -13.03 2.80
C SER A 104 20.75 -13.68 3.52
N GLU A 105 20.13 -14.68 2.91
CA GLU A 105 19.00 -15.43 3.49
C GLU A 105 17.87 -14.52 4.00
N ILE A 106 17.51 -13.52 3.19
CA ILE A 106 16.40 -12.62 3.48
C ILE A 106 15.08 -13.42 3.49
N LEU A 107 14.30 -13.26 4.55
CA LEU A 107 12.96 -13.84 4.72
C LEU A 107 12.01 -12.77 5.24
N ILE A 108 10.92 -12.57 4.52
CA ILE A 108 9.87 -11.59 4.79
C ILE A 108 8.58 -12.34 5.07
N ALA A 109 8.05 -12.18 6.28
CA ALA A 109 6.76 -12.73 6.65
C ALA A 109 5.74 -11.60 6.85
N ILE A 110 4.79 -11.46 5.93
CA ILE A 110 3.67 -10.53 6.05
C ILE A 110 2.71 -11.08 7.11
N THR A 111 2.48 -10.31 8.18
CA THR A 111 1.66 -10.72 9.34
C THR A 111 0.28 -10.06 9.35
N ASP A 112 0.16 -8.89 8.73
CA ASP A 112 -1.12 -8.19 8.52
C ASP A 112 -1.06 -7.48 7.16
N GLN A 113 -2.18 -7.45 6.42
CA GLN A 113 -2.26 -6.80 5.12
C GLN A 113 -3.66 -6.21 4.90
N ASN A 114 -3.70 -4.88 4.73
CA ASN A 114 -4.91 -4.14 4.45
C ASN A 114 -4.77 -3.40 3.12
N ILE A 115 -5.73 -3.59 2.24
CA ILE A 115 -5.76 -2.99 0.90
C ILE A 115 -7.05 -2.21 0.71
N TRP A 116 -6.91 -0.99 0.22
CA TRP A 116 -8.00 -0.10 -0.16
C TRP A 116 -7.82 0.34 -1.61
N LEU A 117 -8.94 0.65 -2.26
CA LEU A 117 -9.02 1.08 -3.64
C LEU A 117 -9.83 2.38 -3.72
N ASP A 118 -9.54 3.21 -4.72
CA ASP A 118 -10.44 4.29 -5.14
C ASP A 118 -11.68 3.73 -5.86
N GLU A 119 -12.66 4.60 -6.13
CA GLU A 119 -13.98 4.22 -6.67
C GLU A 119 -13.88 3.50 -8.03
N ASP A 120 -12.84 3.79 -8.81
CA ASP A 120 -12.60 3.20 -10.13
C ASP A 120 -11.45 2.19 -10.17
N ALA A 121 -10.94 1.79 -9.00
CA ALA A 121 -9.85 0.82 -8.80
C ALA A 121 -8.56 1.13 -9.61
N ARG A 122 -8.33 2.40 -9.94
CA ARG A 122 -7.08 2.86 -10.58
C ARG A 122 -6.01 3.25 -9.59
N THR A 123 -6.36 3.37 -8.31
CA THR A 123 -5.41 3.64 -7.24
C THR A 123 -5.66 2.67 -6.11
N ALA A 124 -4.61 2.00 -5.66
CA ALA A 124 -4.61 1.23 -4.44
C ALA A 124 -3.70 1.91 -3.42
N TRP A 125 -4.07 1.88 -2.16
CA TRP A 125 -3.13 2.11 -1.05
C TRP A 125 -3.22 0.94 -0.10
N PHE A 126 -2.11 0.66 0.55
CA PHE A 126 -2.00 -0.52 1.38
C PHE A 126 -1.21 -0.22 2.66
N PHE A 127 -1.46 -1.09 3.63
CA PHE A 127 -0.69 -1.22 4.85
C PHE A 127 -0.33 -2.69 5.02
N GLU A 128 0.92 -2.94 5.36
CA GLU A 128 1.42 -4.24 5.78
C GLU A 128 2.15 -4.10 7.11
N GLU A 129 1.93 -5.06 7.98
CA GLU A 129 2.87 -5.38 9.04
C GLU A 129 3.66 -6.62 8.59
N LEU A 130 4.98 -6.59 8.74
CA LEU A 130 5.84 -7.70 8.36
C LEU A 130 6.98 -7.91 9.35
N ASN A 131 7.46 -9.15 9.39
CA ASN A 131 8.70 -9.52 10.05
C ASN A 131 9.79 -9.71 9.00
N TYR A 132 10.94 -9.08 9.22
CA TYR A 132 12.08 -9.09 8.29
C TYR A 132 13.28 -9.76 8.95
N ASN A 133 13.70 -10.90 8.40
CA ASN A 133 14.80 -11.70 8.91
C ASN A 133 15.88 -11.82 7.83
N PHE A 134 17.15 -11.80 8.23
CA PHE A 134 18.27 -11.93 7.29
C PHE A 134 19.55 -12.26 8.05
N ILE A 135 20.59 -12.67 7.33
CA ILE A 135 21.95 -12.81 7.84
C ILE A 135 22.77 -11.58 7.42
N TYR A 136 23.46 -10.99 8.40
CA TYR A 136 24.42 -9.91 8.18
C TYR A 136 25.68 -10.17 8.99
N ASN A 137 26.85 -10.18 8.33
CA ASN A 137 28.13 -10.53 8.95
C ASN A 137 28.08 -11.85 9.77
N ASP A 138 27.54 -12.91 9.16
CA ASP A 138 27.35 -14.25 9.74
C ASP A 138 26.45 -14.29 10.99
N LYS A 139 25.67 -13.25 11.24
CA LYS A 139 24.71 -13.18 12.35
C LYS A 139 23.29 -13.09 11.83
N ALA A 140 22.43 -13.93 12.40
CA ALA A 140 21.00 -13.83 12.17
C ALA A 140 20.46 -12.54 12.82
N MET A 141 19.77 -11.75 12.02
CA MET A 141 19.07 -10.51 12.38
C MET A 141 17.58 -10.71 12.20
N SER A 142 16.78 -10.09 13.07
CA SER A 142 15.33 -10.15 13.00
C SER A 142 14.73 -8.83 13.45
N PHE A 143 13.78 -8.32 12.68
CA PHE A 143 12.97 -7.16 13.01
C PHE A 143 11.50 -7.56 12.88
N GLU A 144 10.75 -7.37 13.95
CA GLU A 144 9.32 -7.71 14.00
C GLU A 144 8.46 -6.45 13.95
N GLY A 145 7.27 -6.56 13.36
CA GLY A 145 6.30 -5.48 13.33
C GLY A 145 6.73 -4.28 12.48
N ILE A 146 7.55 -4.50 11.44
CA ILE A 146 7.88 -3.45 10.47
C ILE A 146 6.60 -3.07 9.73
N ARG A 147 6.37 -1.76 9.61
CA ARG A 147 5.23 -1.23 8.87
C ARG A 147 5.68 -0.84 7.48
N PHE A 148 5.09 -1.47 6.48
CA PHE A 148 5.28 -1.13 5.08
C PHE A 148 3.98 -0.57 4.53
N THR A 149 4.03 0.61 3.94
CA THR A 149 2.85 1.28 3.40
C THR A 149 3.20 1.88 2.07
N GLY A 150 2.22 1.92 1.17
CA GLY A 150 2.47 2.47 -0.15
C GLY A 150 1.18 2.75 -0.91
N VAL A 151 1.37 3.35 -2.08
CA VAL A 151 0.32 3.67 -3.03
C VAL A 151 0.72 3.11 -4.39
N PHE A 152 -0.13 2.27 -4.97
CA PHE A 152 -0.02 1.84 -6.36
C PHE A 152 -0.99 2.63 -7.22
N VAL A 153 -0.48 3.20 -8.31
CA VAL A 153 -1.35 3.75 -9.37
C VAL A 153 -1.52 2.68 -10.43
N CYS A 154 -2.60 1.92 -10.31
CA CYS A 154 -3.05 0.88 -11.23
C CYS A 154 -3.36 1.48 -12.62
N ARG A 155 -2.40 1.37 -13.55
CA ARG A 155 -2.69 1.31 -14.99
C ARG A 155 -2.74 -0.13 -15.53
N PHE A 156 -2.70 -1.13 -14.66
CA PHE A 156 -2.32 -2.50 -15.02
C PHE A 156 -3.45 -3.41 -15.53
N LEU A 157 -4.70 -2.94 -15.60
CA LEU A 157 -5.85 -3.83 -15.82
C LEU A 157 -6.84 -3.35 -16.89
N ARG A 158 -6.34 -2.61 -17.88
CA ARG A 158 -7.00 -2.42 -19.17
C ARG A 158 -6.01 -2.60 -20.32
#